data_AF-A0A5N8ULE0-F1
#
_entry.id   AF-A0A5N8ULE0-F1
#
_cell.length_a   1.000
_cell.length_b   1.000
_cell.length_c   1.000
_cell.angle_alpha   90.00
_cell.angle_beta   90.00
_cell.angle_gamma   90.00
#
_symmetry.space_group_name_H-M   'P 1'
#
loop_
_entity.id
_entity.type
_entity.pdbx_description
1 polymer ?
#
loop_
_entity_poly.entity_id
_entity_poly.type
_entity_poly.pdbx_seq_one_letter_code
_entity_poly.pdbx_strand_id
1 'polypeptide(L)' 'MLNEHLLAEDITFINRRIRNSQYFYMDIKREGIMLYDTGNFTLGEAKELTALERHLLAQEVFDYWMKGAG' A
#
# COMPACT_ATOMS: atom_id res chain seq x y z
N MET A 1 9.76 -21.13 15.36
CA MET A 1 8.73 -20.07 15.54
C MET A 1 8.79 -19.22 14.29
N LEU A 2 7.69 -19.08 13.56
CA LEU A 2 7.62 -18.13 12.45
C LEU A 2 7.63 -16.72 13.06
N ASN A 3 8.59 -15.89 12.67
CA ASN A 3 8.55 -14.48 13.03
C ASN A 3 7.45 -13.83 12.21
N GLU A 4 6.37 -13.45 12.87
CA GLU A 4 5.31 -12.65 12.25
C GLU A 4 5.75 -11.18 12.22
N HIS A 5 5.75 -10.59 11.03
CA HIS A 5 6.05 -9.18 10.85
C HIS A 5 4.74 -8.38 10.89
N LEU A 6 4.53 -7.61 11.96
CA LEU A 6 3.40 -6.70 12.09
C LEU A 6 3.75 -5.34 11.46
N LEU A 7 2.91 -4.89 10.52
CA LEU A 7 2.93 -3.53 9.99
C LEU A 7 1.75 -2.76 10.58
N ALA A 8 2.02 -1.63 11.23
CA ALA A 8 1.01 -0.77 11.83
C ALA A 8 1.18 0.66 11.32
N GLU A 9 0.22 1.14 10.56
CA GLU A 9 0.23 2.45 9.90
C GLU A 9 -1.11 3.16 10.15
N ASP A 10 -1.11 4.49 10.18
CA ASP A 10 -2.34 5.26 10.37
C ASP A 10 -3.19 5.34 9.09
N ILE A 11 -4.50 5.57 9.25
CA ILE A 11 -5.46 5.60 8.13
C ILE A 11 -5.14 6.68 7.08
N THR A 12 -4.52 7.80 7.47
CA THR A 12 -4.14 8.86 6.53
C THR A 12 -3.00 8.38 5.64
N PHE A 13 -2.02 7.70 6.23
CA PHE A 13 -0.93 7.09 5.49
C PHE A 13 -1.44 6.01 4.53
N ILE A 14 -2.25 5.05 5.01
CA ILE A 14 -2.88 4.02 4.18
C ILE A 14 -3.62 4.65 3.00
N ASN A 15 -4.48 5.63 3.26
CA ASN A 15 -5.27 6.29 2.22
C ASN A 15 -4.43 7.06 1.21
N ARG A 16 -3.32 7.69 1.64
CA ARG A 16 -2.37 8.31 0.71
C ARG A 16 -1.72 7.28 -0.21
N ARG A 17 -1.39 6.09 0.28
CA ARG A 17 -0.79 5.04 -0.54
C ARG A 17 -1.79 4.42 -1.52
N ILE A 18 -3.03 4.20 -1.09
CA ILE A 18 -4.12 3.72 -1.96
C ILE A 18 -4.41 4.73 -3.08
N ARG A 19 -4.54 6.03 -2.76
CA ARG A 19 -4.77 7.07 -3.78
C ARG A 19 -3.68 7.17 -4.82
N ASN A 20 -2.45 6.79 -4.47
CA ASN A 20 -1.32 6.74 -5.39
C ASN A 20 -1.14 5.37 -6.06
N SER A 21 -2.10 4.45 -5.89
CA SER A 21 -2.12 3.13 -6.52
C SER A 21 -0.89 2.27 -6.19
N GLN A 22 -0.36 2.41 -4.98
CA GLN A 22 0.79 1.61 -4.52
C GLN A 22 0.40 0.16 -4.31
N TYR A 23 1.10 -0.75 -5.00
CA TYR A 23 0.78 -2.18 -5.12
C TYR A 23 0.42 -2.83 -3.78
N PHE A 24 1.31 -2.79 -2.78
CA PHE A 24 1.09 -3.41 -1.47
C PHE A 24 -0.24 -2.97 -0.81
N TYR A 25 -0.56 -1.67 -0.85
CA TYR A 25 -1.76 -1.13 -0.23
C TYR A 25 -3.01 -1.38 -1.06
N MET A 26 -2.87 -1.48 -2.38
CA MET A 26 -3.95 -1.88 -3.27
C MET A 26 -4.36 -3.34 -3.04
N ASP A 27 -3.40 -4.21 -2.78
CA ASP A 27 -3.66 -5.62 -2.50
C ASP A 27 -4.34 -5.77 -1.14
N ILE A 28 -3.92 -5.00 -0.11
CA ILE A 28 -4.66 -4.93 1.16
C ILE A 28 -6.12 -4.52 0.94
N LYS A 29 -6.39 -3.47 0.13
CA LYS A 29 -7.77 -3.03 -0.14
C LYS A 29 -8.60 -4.10 -0.89
N ARG A 30 -7.99 -4.86 -1.79
CA ARG A 30 -8.67 -5.83 -2.67
C ARG A 30 -8.86 -7.20 -2.03
N GLU A 31 -7.86 -7.65 -1.28
CA GLU A 31 -7.73 -9.04 -0.83
C GLU A 31 -7.69 -9.15 0.71
N GLY A 32 -7.52 -8.03 1.41
CA GLY A 32 -7.48 -8.00 2.86
C GLY A 32 -8.82 -8.30 3.53
N ILE A 33 -8.75 -8.67 4.82
CA ILE A 33 -9.92 -8.91 5.67
C ILE A 33 -10.04 -7.75 6.66
N MET A 34 -11.20 -7.09 6.68
CA MET A 34 -11.51 -6.07 7.69
C MET A 34 -11.80 -6.75 9.03
N LEU A 35 -10.93 -6.56 10.02
CA LEU A 35 -11.12 -7.11 11.36
C LEU A 35 -12.00 -6.22 12.24
N TYR A 36 -11.92 -4.90 12.07
CA TYR A 36 -12.66 -3.93 12.86
C TYR A 36 -12.81 -2.61 12.10
N ASP A 37 -13.99 -2.00 12.15
CA ASP A 37 -14.26 -0.67 11.59
C ASP A 37 -15.05 0.19 12.58
N THR A 38 -14.55 1.41 12.81
CA THR A 38 -15.22 2.41 13.67
C THR A 38 -16.30 3.21 12.93
N GLY A 39 -16.29 3.20 11.59
CA GLY A 39 -17.15 4.03 10.74
C GLY A 39 -16.67 5.48 10.57
N ASN A 40 -15.58 5.90 11.21
CA ASN A 40 -15.09 7.29 11.15
C ASN A 40 -14.33 7.61 9.84
N PHE A 41 -13.86 6.60 9.11
CA PHE A 41 -13.05 6.76 7.91
C PHE A 41 -13.40 5.70 6.87
N THR A 42 -13.19 6.05 5.60
CA THR A 42 -13.29 5.11 4.48
C THR A 42 -11.94 4.94 3.80
N LEU A 43 -11.72 3.78 3.17
CA LEU A 43 -10.54 3.56 2.33
C LEU A 43 -10.65 4.43 1.07
N GLY A 44 -9.56 5.08 0.70
CA GLY A 44 -9.49 5.94 -0.48
C GLY A 44 -9.67 5.18 -1.78
N GLU A 45 -9.91 5.89 -2.88
CA GLU A 45 -9.97 5.30 -4.22
C GLU A 45 -8.65 5.44 -4.96
N ALA A 46 -8.29 4.40 -5.72
CA ALA A 46 -7.06 4.37 -6.49
C ALA A 46 -7.21 5.21 -7.75
N LYS A 47 -6.14 5.92 -8.13
CA LYS A 47 -6.10 6.58 -9.43
C LYS A 47 -5.76 5.58 -10.52
N GLU A 48 -6.33 5.76 -11.71
CA GLU A 48 -5.84 5.06 -12.87
C GLU A 48 -4.43 5.57 -13.21
N LEU A 49 -3.51 4.64 -13.48
CA LEU A 49 -2.15 4.95 -13.87
C LEU A 49 -1.99 4.71 -15.37
N THR A 50 -1.22 5.57 -16.03
CA THR A 50 -0.67 5.26 -17.35
C THR A 50 0.36 4.13 -17.26
N ALA A 51 0.73 3.54 -18.41
CA ALA A 51 1.79 2.53 -18.45
C ALA A 51 3.14 3.07 -17.93
N LEU A 52 3.45 4.33 -18.24
CA LEU A 52 4.66 5.00 -17.77
C LEU A 52 4.64 5.21 -16.24
N GLU A 53 3.54 5.70 -15.68
CA GLU A 53 3.42 5.88 -14.22
C GLU A 53 3.50 4.55 -13.46
N ARG A 54 2.90 3.47 -14.00
CA ARG A 54 3.05 2.12 -13.43
C ARG A 54 4.51 1.69 -13.40
N HIS A 55 5.23 1.90 -14.50
CA HIS A 55 6.65 1.55 -14.58
C HIS A 55 7.50 2.33 -13.58
N LEU A 56 7.31 3.66 -13.48
CA LEU A 56 8.03 4.51 -12.54
C LEU A 56 7.76 4.12 -11.09
N LEU A 57 6.50 3.85 -10.75
CA LEU A 57 6.11 3.40 -9.42
C LEU A 57 6.75 2.05 -9.06
N ALA A 58 6.78 1.09 -10.00
CA ALA A 58 7.43 -0.19 -9.78
C ALA A 58 8.94 -0.02 -9.53
N GLN A 59 9.60 0.87 -10.27
CA GLN A 59 11.01 1.20 -10.07
C GLN A 59 11.26 1.85 -8.71
N GLU A 60 10.43 2.82 -8.29
CA GLU A 60 10.55 3.49 -6.98
C GLU A 60 10.43 2.48 -5.83
N VAL A 61 9.43 1.60 -5.90
CA VAL A 61 9.21 0.56 -4.89
C VAL A 61 10.39 -0.42 -4.85
N PHE A 62 10.87 -0.88 -6.01
CA PHE A 62 12.04 -1.75 -6.10
C PHE A 62 13.27 -1.10 -5.47
N ASP A 63 13.58 0.15 -5.85
CA ASP A 63 14.72 0.90 -5.33
C ASP A 63 14.63 1.09 -3.82
N TYR A 64 13.44 1.40 -3.30
CA TYR A 64 13.23 1.56 -1.86
C TYR A 64 13.56 0.29 -1.07
N TRP A 65 13.05 -0.86 -1.51
CA TRP A 65 13.25 -2.13 -0.81
C TRP A 65 14.67 -2.69 -1.01
N MET A 66 15.26 -2.51 -2.19
CA MET A 66 16.58 -3.04 -2.51
C MET A 66 17.73 -2.17 -2.00
N LYS A 67 17.56 -0.85 -1.86
CA LYS A 67 18.57 0.01 -1.23
C LYS A 67 18.79 -0.31 0.25
N GLY A 68 17.82 -0.93 0.92
CA GLY A 68 17.98 -1.43 2.29
C GLY A 68 18.58 -2.84 2.38
N ALA A 69 18.88 -3.50 1.26
CA ALA A 69 19.37 -4.88 1.20
C ALA A 69 20.90 -5.00 1.03
N GLY A 70 21.64 -3.89 1.14
CA GLY A 70 23.10 -3.82 1.07
C GLY A 70 23.76 -3.59 2.42
#